data_AF-A0A2P9DY31-F1
#
_entry.id   AF-A0A2P9DY31-F1
#
_cell.length_a   1.000
_cell.length_b   1.000
_cell.length_c   1.000
_cell.angle_alpha   90.00
_cell.angle_beta   90.00
_cell.angle_gamma   90.00
#
_symmetry.space_group_name_H-M   'P 1'
#
loop_
_entity.id
_entity.type
_entity.pdbx_description
1 polymer ?
#
loop_
_entity_poly.entity_id
_entity_poly.type
_entity_poly.pdbx_seq_one_letter_code
_entity_poly.pdbx_strand_id
1 'polypeptide(L)'
;MPHVAARTASRDRDTGRYQSHRPEQTLLYQIVDEYYPAFAALMAEQGKELPGYVQREFEEFLQCGRLEHGFLRVRCESCHAEHGV
;
A
#
# COMPACT_ATOMS: atom_id res chain seq x y z
N MET A 1 2.92 -13.62 -52.48
CA MET A 1 2.19 -14.38 -51.44
C MET A 1 2.93 -14.21 -50.12
N PRO A 2 2.25 -14.02 -48.97
CA PRO A 2 1.93 -12.68 -48.47
C PRO A 2 2.46 -12.37 -47.06
N HIS A 3 2.52 -11.06 -46.80
CA HIS A 3 2.45 -10.34 -45.53
C HIS A 3 2.07 -11.16 -44.28
N VAL A 4 3.04 -11.42 -43.38
CA VAL A 4 2.71 -11.67 -41.96
C VAL A 4 2.85 -10.35 -41.24
N ALA A 5 1.72 -9.64 -41.21
CA ALA A 5 1.53 -8.44 -40.42
C ALA A 5 1.94 -8.71 -38.97
N ALA A 6 2.86 -7.91 -38.44
CA ALA A 6 3.06 -7.79 -37.02
C ALA A 6 1.70 -7.43 -36.42
N ARG A 7 1.10 -8.39 -35.71
CA ARG A 7 -0.12 -8.14 -34.93
C ARG A 7 0.28 -7.21 -33.80
N THR A 8 0.12 -5.90 -34.02
CA THR A 8 -0.05 -4.93 -32.94
C THR A 8 -1.20 -5.44 -32.09
N ALA A 9 -0.87 -6.05 -30.96
CA ALA A 9 -1.84 -6.36 -29.93
C ALA A 9 -2.46 -5.03 -29.53
N SER A 10 -3.70 -4.82 -30.00
CA SER A 10 -4.59 -3.83 -29.44
C SER A 10 -4.63 -4.11 -27.94
N ARG A 11 -3.94 -3.27 -27.16
CA ARG A 11 -4.08 -3.24 -25.71
C ARG A 11 -5.54 -2.92 -25.48
N ASP A 12 -6.31 -3.95 -25.19
CA ASP A 12 -7.68 -3.85 -24.76
C ASP A 12 -7.68 -2.97 -23.51
N ARG A 13 -7.97 -1.69 -23.73
CA ARG A 13 -7.96 -0.61 -22.74
C ARG A 13 -9.27 -0.72 -21.97
N ASP A 14 -9.43 -1.77 -21.16
CA ASP A 14 -10.44 -1.76 -20.11
C ASP A 14 -10.22 -2.81 -19.02
N THR A 15 -8.97 -3.01 -18.58
CA THR A 15 -8.77 -3.53 -17.21
C THR A 15 -8.88 -2.33 -16.28
N GLY A 16 -9.98 -2.25 -15.54
CA GLY A 16 -10.32 -1.16 -14.61
C GLY A 16 -9.08 -0.50 -14.03
N ARG A 17 -8.87 0.76 -14.43
CA ARG A 17 -7.64 1.53 -14.18
C ARG A 17 -7.28 1.43 -12.70
N TYR A 18 -6.23 0.66 -12.38
CA TYR A 18 -5.77 0.46 -11.01
C TYR A 18 -5.63 1.83 -10.33
N GLN A 19 -6.41 2.03 -9.27
CA GLN A 19 -6.33 3.22 -8.45
C GLN A 19 -5.30 2.96 -7.36
N SER A 20 -4.33 3.86 -7.24
CA SER A 20 -3.34 3.80 -6.17
C SER A 20 -4.08 3.76 -4.83
N HIS A 21 -3.68 2.83 -3.96
CA HIS A 21 -4.16 2.80 -2.60
C HIS A 21 -3.84 4.13 -1.90
N ARG A 22 -4.79 4.62 -1.09
CA ARG A 22 -4.68 5.86 -0.30
C ARG A 22 -5.12 5.57 1.13
N PRO A 23 -4.26 4.90 1.92
CA PRO A 23 -4.62 4.45 3.28
C PRO A 23 -5.11 5.61 4.15
N GLU A 24 -4.56 6.81 3.97
CA GLU A 24 -4.91 8.04 4.69
C GLU A 24 -6.38 8.49 4.51
N GLN A 25 -7.06 7.96 3.50
CA GLN A 25 -8.49 8.24 3.26
C GLN A 25 -9.41 7.24 3.97
N THR A 26 -8.86 6.18 4.56
CA THR A 26 -9.65 5.21 5.31
C THR A 26 -9.89 5.69 6.74
N LEU A 27 -11.07 5.39 7.28
CA LEU A 27 -11.43 5.77 8.65
C LEU A 27 -10.47 5.16 9.69
N LEU A 28 -10.08 3.89 9.50
CA LEU A 28 -9.17 3.22 10.42
C LEU A 28 -7.82 3.92 10.49
N TYR A 29 -7.25 4.29 9.33
CA TYR A 29 -5.99 5.02 9.30
C TYR A 29 -6.11 6.34 10.05
N GLN A 30 -7.15 7.13 9.79
CA GLN A 30 -7.37 8.43 10.43
C GLN A 30 -7.46 8.30 11.95
N ILE A 31 -8.19 7.31 12.45
CA ILE A 31 -8.29 7.04 13.88
C ILE A 31 -6.92 6.67 14.47
N VAL A 32 -6.17 5.80 13.81
CA VAL A 32 -4.87 5.37 14.33
C VAL A 32 -3.88 6.53 14.31
N ASP A 33 -3.79 7.27 13.21
CA ASP A 33 -2.89 8.42 13.04
C ASP A 33 -3.17 9.51 14.08
N GLU A 34 -4.44 9.79 14.34
CA GLU A 34 -4.86 10.83 15.29
C GLU A 34 -4.66 10.40 16.76
N TYR A 35 -5.04 9.18 17.13
CA TYR A 35 -5.17 8.79 18.53
C TYR A 35 -4.02 7.92 19.07
N TYR A 36 -3.23 7.24 18.23
CA TYR A 36 -2.16 6.36 18.68
C TYR A 36 -1.12 7.07 19.57
N PRO A 37 -0.59 8.26 19.23
CA PRO A 37 0.42 8.93 20.06
C PRO A 37 -0.10 9.26 21.46
N ALA A 38 -1.35 9.75 21.54
CA ALA A 38 -1.99 10.09 22.81
C ALA A 38 -2.28 8.82 23.64
N PHE A 39 -2.71 7.74 23.00
CA PHE A 39 -2.93 6.45 23.66
C PHE A 39 -1.63 5.87 24.22
N ALA A 40 -0.54 5.88 23.45
CA ALA A 40 0.77 5.38 23.89
C ALA A 40 1.29 6.18 25.10
N ALA A 41 1.18 7.51 25.07
CA ALA A 41 1.53 8.38 26.18
C ALA A 41 0.72 8.07 27.45
N LEU A 42 -0.61 7.94 27.32
CA LEU A 42 -1.49 7.59 28.44
C LEU A 42 -1.09 6.24 29.08
N MET A 43 -0.76 5.24 28.26
CA MET A 43 -0.33 3.93 28.76
C MET A 43 1.00 4.02 29.51
N ALA A 44 1.94 4.83 29.02
CA ALA A 44 3.21 5.06 29.69
C ALA A 44 3.03 5.78 31.04
N GLU A 45 2.21 6.83 31.10
CA GLU A 45 1.90 7.56 32.34
C GLU A 45 1.27 6.66 33.42
N GLN A 46 0.49 5.66 33.00
CA GLN A 46 -0.13 4.69 33.90
C GLN A 46 0.83 3.56 34.34
N GLY A 47 2.09 3.58 33.90
CA GLY A 47 3.05 2.50 34.14
C GLY A 47 2.70 1.20 33.42
N LYS A 48 1.94 1.28 32.32
CA LYS A 48 1.46 0.14 31.51
C LYS A 48 1.90 0.31 30.06
N GLU A 49 3.16 0.69 29.84
CA GLU A 49 3.70 0.89 28.49
C GLU A 49 3.35 -0.26 27.55
N LEU A 50 2.97 0.09 26.33
CA LEU A 50 2.68 -0.90 25.31
C LEU A 50 3.94 -1.73 25.03
N PRO A 51 3.83 -3.07 24.88
CA PRO A 51 4.96 -3.87 24.47
C PRO A 51 5.57 -3.33 23.17
N GLY A 52 6.90 -3.34 23.05
CA GLY A 52 7.59 -2.72 21.90
C GLY A 52 7.12 -3.25 20.54
N TYR A 53 6.72 -4.53 20.45
CA TYR A 53 6.17 -5.07 19.21
C TYR A 53 4.84 -4.40 18.83
N VAL A 54 3.96 -4.07 19.80
CA VAL A 54 2.69 -3.39 19.53
C VAL A 54 2.92 -1.99 18.98
N GLN A 55 3.86 -1.25 19.58
CA GLN A 55 4.22 0.09 19.10
C GLN A 55 4.73 0.04 17.67
N ARG A 56 5.65 -0.89 17.38
CA ARG A 56 6.16 -1.12 16.03
C ARG A 56 5.06 -1.43 15.02
N GLU A 57 4.10 -2.30 15.34
CA GLU A 57 3.00 -2.60 14.40
C GLU A 57 2.14 -1.37 14.09
N PHE A 58 1.89 -0.48 15.06
CA PHE A 58 1.18 0.78 14.79
C PHE A 58 1.99 1.72 13.89
N GLU A 59 3.30 1.85 14.13
CA GLU A 59 4.21 2.64 13.31
C GLU A 59 4.31 2.09 11.87
N GLU A 60 4.42 0.78 11.72
CA GLU A 60 4.47 0.09 10.42
C GLU A 60 3.13 0.21 9.69
N PHE A 61 2.00 0.10 10.40
CA PHE A 61 0.67 0.31 9.83
C PHE A 61 0.50 1.72 9.24
N LEU A 62 0.98 2.76 9.94
CA LEU A 62 0.91 4.16 9.46
C LEU A 62 1.83 4.42 8.26
N GLN A 63 2.85 3.60 8.05
CA GLN A 63 3.72 3.67 6.88
C GLN A 63 3.18 2.86 5.70
N CYS A 64 2.44 1.79 5.96
CA CYS A 64 1.97 0.85 4.95
C CYS A 64 1.06 1.52 3.91
N GLY A 65 1.31 1.23 2.62
CA GLY A 65 0.49 1.71 1.51
C GLY A 65 0.73 3.17 1.10
N ARG A 66 1.69 3.86 1.73
CA ARG A 66 2.14 5.20 1.33
C ARG A 66 3.37 5.11 0.44
N LEU A 67 3.30 5.72 -0.74
CA LEU A 67 4.34 5.60 -1.77
C LEU A 67 5.71 6.13 -1.31
N GLU A 68 5.73 7.12 -0.42
CA GLU A 68 6.93 7.68 0.21
C GLU A 68 7.67 6.70 1.12
N HIS A 69 7.00 5.66 1.60
CA HIS A 69 7.58 4.61 2.44
C HIS A 69 7.97 3.35 1.63
N GLY A 70 7.86 3.41 0.30
CA GLY A 70 8.21 2.32 -0.61
C GLY A 70 6.99 1.55 -1.09
N PHE A 71 7.18 0.77 -2.17
CA PHE A 71 6.11 0.02 -2.81
C PHE A 71 6.66 -1.21 -3.54
N LEU A 72 5.80 -2.21 -3.71
CA LEU A 72 6.16 -3.44 -4.42
C LEU A 72 5.77 -3.31 -5.90
N ARG A 73 6.72 -3.61 -6.79
CA ARG A 73 6.46 -3.77 -8.23
C ARG A 73 6.61 -5.24 -8.59
N VAL A 74 5.55 -5.85 -9.07
CA VAL A 74 5.57 -7.21 -9.58
C VAL A 74 5.54 -7.18 -11.11
N ARG A 75 6.36 -8.01 -11.74
CA ARG A 75 6.40 -8.18 -13.19
C ARG A 75 6.07 -9.63 -13.53
N CYS A 76 5.09 -9.84 -14.39
CA CYS A 76 4.79 -11.18 -14.91
C CYS A 76 5.93 -11.64 -15.83
N GLU A 77 6.48 -12.83 -15.62
CA GLU A 77 7.56 -13.35 -16.46
C GLU A 77 7.10 -13.68 -17.89
N SER A 78 5.87 -14.15 -18.06
CA SER A 78 5.34 -14.59 -19.36
C SER A 78 4.92 -13.44 -20.28
N CYS A 79 4.26 -12.41 -19.73
CA CYS A 79 3.73 -11.29 -20.54
C CYS A 79 4.45 -9.96 -20.29
N HIS A 80 5.37 -9.92 -19.32
CA HIS A 80 6.14 -8.73 -18.93
C HIS A 80 5.30 -7.52 -18.49
N ALA A 81 4.01 -7.69 -18.23
CA ALA A 81 3.19 -6.67 -17.62
C ALA A 81 3.66 -6.42 -16.18
N GLU A 82 3.68 -5.15 -15.79
CA GLU A 82 4.05 -4.70 -14.45
C GLU A 82 2.82 -4.20 -13.72
N HIS A 83 2.70 -4.58 -12.45
CA HIS A 83 1.69 -4.09 -11.53
C HIS A 83 2.38 -3.54 -10.27
N GLY A 84 2.00 -2.34 -9.85
CA GLY A 84 2.33 -1.83 -8.53
C GLY A 84 1.26 -2.27 -7.53
N VAL A 85 1.68 -2.61 -6.31
CA VAL A 85 0.80 -2.75 -5.14
C VAL A 85 0.80 -1.46 -4.35
#